data_AF-A0A535HL29-F1
#
_entry.id   AF-A0A535HL29-F1
#
_cell.length_a   1.000
_cell.length_b   1.000
_cell.length_c   1.000
_cell.angle_alpha   90.00
_cell.angle_beta   90.00
_cell.angle_gamma   90.00
#
_symmetry.space_group_name_H-M   'P 1'
#
loop_
_entity.id
_entity.type
_entity.pdbx_description
1 polymer ?
#
loop_
_entity_poly.entity_id
_entity_poly.type
_entity_poly.pdbx_seq_one_letter_code
_entity_poly.pdbx_strand_id
1 'polypeptide(L)'
;MAGALRPVVLLMLFASVLFVVDGVLDGVYPGGPAWFTGRYNNLAEISYVFAILNTVVAIMVARGSERSLQSRIGLSVFFLIERPVTAFALGPKPIESIVTHLATAGVELLILVTALRVWRLGNAAPDVDSLFSLEGSSPTSGKPEPDTDRTRARPAGVATRNAWLIGGVTLALALALVADGLYEGYVPGGKAWTTSSDGSGWIVYVFAAVALAVASRAVHGARLALRALIGIALVLFIERSFTPFSMREQDPIVLALHAVGAFASLAVALVTASVIRGGPAPRRASVPKLEAA
;
A
#
# COMPACT_ATOMS: atom_id res chain seq x y z
N MET A 1 -5.33 -25.25 5.06
CA MET A 1 -5.11 -24.07 4.18
C MET A 1 -4.70 -24.42 2.75
N ALA A 2 -3.81 -25.39 2.51
CA ALA A 2 -3.27 -25.69 1.17
C ALA A 2 -4.33 -25.95 0.07
N GLY A 3 -5.42 -26.67 0.37
CA GLY A 3 -6.51 -26.90 -0.59
C GLY A 3 -7.31 -25.64 -0.98
N ALA A 4 -7.45 -24.69 -0.04
CA ALA A 4 -8.19 -23.46 -0.25
C ALA A 4 -7.39 -22.39 -1.03
N LEU A 5 -6.06 -22.53 -1.08
CA LEU A 5 -5.17 -21.63 -1.82
C LEU A 5 -5.00 -22.03 -3.30
N ARG A 6 -5.28 -23.30 -3.66
CA ARG A 6 -5.16 -23.79 -5.05
C ARG A 6 -5.96 -22.96 -6.06
N PRO A 7 -7.24 -22.62 -5.82
CA PRO A 7 -8.00 -21.79 -6.76
C PRO A 7 -7.39 -20.39 -6.93
N VAL A 8 -6.90 -19.80 -5.83
CA VAL A 8 -6.25 -18.48 -5.85
C VAL A 8 -4.99 -18.53 -6.73
N VAL A 9 -4.13 -19.52 -6.53
CA VAL A 9 -2.88 -19.67 -7.29
C VAL A 9 -3.17 -19.94 -8.77
N LEU A 10 -4.13 -20.78 -9.10
CA LEU A 10 -4.51 -21.06 -10.51
C LEU A 10 -5.03 -19.81 -11.22
N LEU A 11 -5.90 -19.05 -10.56
CA LEU A 11 -6.39 -17.78 -11.10
C LEU A 11 -5.25 -16.76 -11.25
N MET A 12 -4.29 -16.74 -10.32
CA MET A 12 -3.11 -15.88 -10.46
C MET A 12 -2.26 -16.27 -11.66
N LEU A 13 -1.98 -17.54 -11.87
CA LEU A 13 -1.23 -17.99 -13.06
C LEU A 13 -1.99 -17.62 -14.35
N PHE A 14 -3.31 -17.74 -14.35
CA PHE A 14 -4.14 -17.29 -15.47
C PHE A 14 -4.04 -15.77 -15.68
N ALA A 15 -4.11 -14.96 -14.61
CA ALA A 15 -3.91 -13.52 -14.69
C ALA A 15 -2.51 -13.16 -15.21
N SER A 16 -1.46 -13.90 -14.85
CA SER A 16 -0.12 -13.70 -15.42
C SER A 16 -0.10 -13.90 -16.94
N VAL A 17 -0.84 -14.88 -17.46
CA VAL A 17 -0.99 -15.06 -18.92
C VAL A 17 -1.72 -13.87 -19.52
N LEU A 18 -2.80 -13.40 -18.90
CA LEU A 18 -3.53 -12.22 -19.38
C LEU A 18 -2.66 -10.96 -19.40
N PHE A 19 -1.80 -10.74 -18.40
CA PHE A 19 -0.82 -9.64 -18.42
C PHE A 19 0.15 -9.72 -19.61
N VAL A 20 0.57 -10.94 -20.01
CA VAL A 20 1.39 -11.12 -21.20
C VAL A 20 0.57 -10.81 -22.46
N VAL A 21 -0.69 -11.26 -22.52
CA VAL A 21 -1.58 -10.96 -23.65
C VAL A 21 -1.85 -9.46 -23.76
N ASP A 22 -2.07 -8.76 -22.65
CA ASP A 22 -2.21 -7.29 -22.60
C ASP A 22 -0.99 -6.62 -23.26
N GLY A 23 0.23 -7.03 -22.90
CA GLY A 23 1.47 -6.49 -23.49
C GLY A 23 1.58 -6.73 -24.99
N VAL A 24 1.22 -7.93 -25.45
CA VAL A 24 1.25 -8.28 -26.87
C VAL A 24 0.23 -7.45 -27.65
N LEU A 25 -1.01 -7.35 -27.15
CA LEU A 25 -2.08 -6.58 -27.80
C LEU A 25 -1.84 -5.08 -27.76
N ASP A 26 -1.09 -4.61 -26.76
CA ASP A 26 -0.58 -3.23 -26.71
C ASP A 26 0.61 -2.99 -27.66
N GLY A 27 1.03 -4.01 -28.41
CA GLY A 27 2.03 -3.89 -29.47
C GLY A 27 3.46 -4.12 -29.01
N VAL A 28 3.68 -4.68 -27.81
CA VAL A 28 5.00 -4.88 -27.20
C VAL A 28 5.55 -6.27 -27.57
N TYR A 29 5.85 -6.48 -28.84
CA TYR A 29 6.50 -7.70 -29.33
C TYR A 29 7.52 -7.34 -30.42
N PRO A 30 8.55 -8.16 -30.70
CA PRO A 30 9.56 -7.83 -31.71
C PRO A 30 8.96 -7.37 -33.05
N GLY A 31 9.23 -6.12 -33.44
CA GLY A 31 8.67 -5.51 -34.67
C GLY A 31 7.27 -4.89 -34.52
N GLY A 32 6.69 -4.91 -33.32
CA GLY A 32 5.39 -4.34 -33.00
C GLY A 32 5.42 -2.81 -32.82
N PRO A 33 4.25 -2.16 -32.87
CA PRO A 33 4.15 -0.70 -32.88
C PRO A 33 4.61 -0.04 -31.57
N ALA A 34 4.70 -0.80 -30.48
CA ALA A 34 5.13 -0.33 -29.15
C ALA A 34 6.46 -0.95 -28.69
N TRP A 35 7.13 -1.74 -29.54
CA TRP A 35 8.36 -2.46 -29.20
C TRP A 35 9.57 -1.53 -29.19
N PHE A 36 9.94 -1.02 -28.02
CA PHE A 36 11.07 -0.07 -27.87
C PHE A 36 10.99 1.15 -28.82
N THR A 37 9.81 1.47 -29.34
CA THR A 37 9.58 2.55 -30.32
C THR A 37 9.08 3.84 -29.66
N GLY A 38 8.78 3.85 -28.36
CA GLY A 38 8.29 5.03 -27.63
C GLY A 38 6.85 5.45 -27.94
N ARG A 39 6.13 4.72 -28.80
CA ARG A 39 4.81 5.11 -29.33
C ARG A 39 3.67 5.15 -28.28
N TYR A 40 3.89 4.58 -27.10
CA TYR A 40 3.00 4.65 -25.92
C TYR A 40 3.77 4.87 -24.61
N ASN A 41 4.78 5.74 -24.61
CA ASN A 41 5.60 6.09 -23.42
C ASN A 41 6.27 4.89 -22.72
N ASN A 42 6.50 3.76 -23.41
CA ASN A 42 7.10 2.52 -22.87
C ASN A 42 6.37 1.90 -21.65
N LEU A 43 5.19 2.42 -21.25
CA LEU A 43 4.41 1.90 -20.12
C LEU A 43 3.76 0.54 -20.43
N ALA A 44 3.53 0.23 -21.72
CA ALA A 44 2.97 -1.05 -22.13
C ALA A 44 3.89 -2.24 -21.79
N GLU A 45 5.21 -2.04 -21.73
CA GLU A 45 6.20 -3.06 -21.32
C GLU A 45 6.03 -3.50 -19.86
N ILE A 46 5.42 -2.64 -19.03
CA ILE A 46 5.18 -2.92 -17.61
C ILE A 46 4.20 -4.08 -17.43
N SER A 47 3.34 -4.36 -18.41
CA SER A 47 2.47 -5.54 -18.41
C SER A 47 3.25 -6.85 -18.21
N TYR A 48 4.44 -6.99 -18.83
CA TYR A 48 5.31 -8.16 -18.62
C TYR A 48 5.94 -8.19 -17.24
N VAL A 49 6.31 -7.02 -16.70
CA VAL A 49 6.79 -6.91 -15.32
C VAL A 49 5.69 -7.35 -14.35
N PHE A 50 4.44 -6.97 -14.59
CA PHE A 50 3.29 -7.40 -13.79
C PHE A 50 3.03 -8.90 -13.91
N ALA A 51 3.16 -9.49 -15.10
CA ALA A 51 3.09 -10.94 -15.27
C ALA A 51 4.15 -11.67 -14.42
N ILE A 52 5.39 -11.18 -14.41
CA ILE A 52 6.48 -11.75 -13.61
C ILE A 52 6.19 -11.59 -12.12
N LEU A 53 5.87 -10.38 -11.66
CA LEU A 53 5.57 -10.09 -10.25
C LEU A 53 4.40 -10.94 -9.75
N ASN A 54 3.32 -11.02 -10.52
CA ASN A 54 2.16 -11.82 -10.17
C ASN A 54 2.49 -13.32 -10.08
N THR A 55 3.34 -13.82 -10.98
CA THR A 55 3.83 -15.22 -10.95
C THR A 55 4.70 -15.50 -9.73
N VAL A 56 5.61 -14.59 -9.37
CA VAL A 56 6.44 -14.72 -8.17
C VAL A 56 5.56 -14.75 -6.92
N VAL A 57 4.58 -13.84 -6.81
CA VAL A 57 3.63 -13.85 -5.69
C VAL A 57 2.78 -15.11 -5.70
N ALA A 58 2.38 -15.65 -6.86
CA ALA A 58 1.64 -16.92 -6.96
C ALA A 58 2.43 -18.08 -6.34
N ILE A 59 3.73 -18.17 -6.65
CA ILE A 59 4.63 -19.17 -6.07
C ILE A 59 4.75 -18.98 -4.55
N MET A 60 4.85 -17.74 -4.07
CA MET A 60 4.89 -17.45 -2.64
C MET A 60 3.58 -17.79 -1.92
N VAL A 61 2.42 -17.58 -2.56
CA VAL A 61 1.09 -17.95 -2.05
C VAL A 61 0.95 -19.47 -2.02
N ALA A 62 1.44 -20.18 -3.05
CA ALA A 62 1.44 -21.64 -3.09
C ALA A 62 2.24 -22.27 -1.94
N ARG A 63 3.28 -21.57 -1.46
CA ARG A 63 4.09 -21.97 -0.28
C ARG A 63 3.38 -21.72 1.06
N GLY A 64 2.17 -21.15 1.05
CA GLY A 64 1.29 -21.11 2.23
C GLY A 64 1.64 -20.06 3.29
N SER A 65 2.39 -19.02 2.95
CA SER A 65 2.66 -17.92 3.90
C SER A 65 1.47 -16.96 4.02
N GLU A 66 1.09 -16.59 5.24
CA GLU A 66 0.07 -15.55 5.44
C GLU A 66 0.51 -14.20 4.83
N ARG A 67 1.82 -13.92 4.86
CA ARG A 67 2.41 -12.71 4.28
C ARG A 67 2.27 -12.66 2.76
N SER A 68 2.36 -13.80 2.08
CA SER A 68 2.17 -13.84 0.62
C SER A 68 0.71 -13.67 0.23
N LEU A 69 -0.24 -14.12 1.06
CA LEU A 69 -1.67 -13.85 0.87
C LEU A 69 -2.00 -12.35 1.04
N GLN A 70 -1.40 -11.68 2.03
CA GLN A 70 -1.54 -10.24 2.21
C GLN A 70 -0.92 -9.44 1.05
N SER A 71 0.28 -9.82 0.59
CA SER A 71 0.90 -9.24 -0.60
C SER A 71 0.01 -9.38 -1.83
N ARG A 72 -0.66 -10.54 -1.97
CA ARG A 72 -1.60 -10.75 -3.08
C ARG A 72 -2.83 -9.85 -3.00
N ILE A 73 -3.42 -9.68 -1.81
CA ILE A 73 -4.55 -8.75 -1.62
C ILE A 73 -4.15 -7.34 -2.05
N GLY A 74 -2.98 -6.86 -1.62
CA GLY A 74 -2.47 -5.54 -2.02
C GLY A 74 -2.23 -5.43 -3.52
N LEU A 75 -1.60 -6.45 -4.12
CA LEU A 75 -1.33 -6.47 -5.56
C LEU A 75 -2.62 -6.50 -6.40
N SER A 76 -3.66 -7.21 -5.93
CA SER A 76 -4.94 -7.28 -6.64
C SER A 76 -5.68 -5.95 -6.63
N VAL A 77 -5.63 -5.21 -5.51
CA VAL A 77 -6.20 -3.85 -5.43
C VAL A 77 -5.49 -2.90 -6.38
N PHE A 78 -4.16 -3.00 -6.47
CA PHE A 78 -3.39 -2.21 -7.43
C PHE A 78 -3.83 -2.50 -8.87
N PHE A 79 -3.87 -3.77 -9.28
CA PHE A 79 -4.25 -4.15 -10.66
C PHE A 79 -5.71 -3.84 -10.99
N LEU A 80 -6.62 -3.90 -10.01
CA LEU A 80 -8.02 -3.48 -10.18
C LEU A 80 -8.18 -2.03 -10.60
N ILE A 81 -7.27 -1.16 -10.17
CA ILE A 81 -7.27 0.26 -10.50
C ILE A 81 -6.43 0.50 -11.76
N GLU A 82 -5.25 -0.09 -11.79
CA GLU A 82 -4.28 0.18 -12.84
C GLU A 82 -4.72 -0.39 -14.19
N ARG A 83 -5.35 -1.58 -14.26
CA ARG A 83 -5.79 -2.18 -15.54
C ARG A 83 -6.84 -1.31 -16.27
N PRO A 84 -7.96 -0.87 -15.63
CA PRO A 84 -8.91 0.01 -16.30
C PRO A 84 -8.31 1.37 -16.67
N VAL A 85 -7.46 1.94 -15.80
CA VAL A 85 -6.80 3.22 -16.10
C VAL A 85 -5.92 3.07 -17.32
N THR A 86 -5.10 2.03 -17.40
CA THR A 86 -4.23 1.76 -18.54
C THR A 86 -5.02 1.53 -19.83
N ALA A 87 -6.19 0.90 -19.77
CA ALA A 87 -7.05 0.67 -20.92
C ALA A 87 -7.57 1.96 -21.59
N PHE A 88 -7.78 3.04 -20.81
CA PHE A 88 -8.41 4.26 -21.32
C PHE A 88 -7.51 5.51 -21.29
N ALA A 89 -6.51 5.56 -20.41
CA ALA A 89 -5.69 6.75 -20.18
C ALA A 89 -4.40 6.79 -21.01
N LEU A 90 -3.90 5.65 -21.50
CA LEU A 90 -2.62 5.58 -22.23
C LEU A 90 -2.75 5.71 -23.75
N GLY A 91 -3.80 6.38 -24.20
CA GLY A 91 -4.07 6.64 -25.62
C GLY A 91 -5.01 5.61 -26.26
N PRO A 92 -5.36 5.82 -27.54
CA PRO A 92 -6.29 4.96 -28.25
C PRO A 92 -5.72 3.55 -28.44
N LYS A 93 -6.43 2.54 -27.93
CA LYS A 93 -6.11 1.12 -28.02
C LYS A 93 -7.13 0.38 -28.88
N PRO A 94 -6.75 -0.71 -29.55
CA PRO A 94 -7.71 -1.58 -30.23
C PRO A 94 -8.70 -2.18 -29.23
N ILE A 95 -9.92 -2.46 -29.67
CA ILE A 95 -11.02 -2.93 -28.79
C ILE A 95 -10.60 -4.23 -28.08
N GLU A 96 -9.86 -5.10 -28.75
CA GLU A 96 -9.33 -6.34 -28.21
C GLU A 96 -8.40 -6.10 -27.01
N SER A 97 -7.55 -5.06 -27.07
CA SER A 97 -6.69 -4.69 -25.94
C SER A 97 -7.54 -4.18 -24.77
N ILE A 98 -8.49 -3.28 -25.01
CA ILE A 98 -9.38 -2.74 -23.96
C ILE A 98 -10.14 -3.87 -23.27
N VAL A 99 -10.72 -4.81 -24.04
CA VAL A 99 -11.43 -5.97 -23.52
C VAL A 99 -10.50 -6.83 -22.66
N THR A 100 -9.25 -7.02 -23.07
CA THR A 100 -8.29 -7.84 -22.32
C THR A 100 -7.90 -7.18 -21.00
N HIS A 101 -7.61 -5.87 -20.98
CA HIS A 101 -7.34 -5.13 -19.73
C HIS A 101 -8.51 -5.22 -18.75
N LEU A 102 -9.76 -5.09 -19.23
CA LEU A 102 -10.95 -5.23 -18.40
C LEU A 102 -11.16 -6.67 -17.92
N ALA A 103 -10.86 -7.66 -18.76
CA ALA A 103 -10.90 -9.08 -18.36
C ALA A 103 -9.84 -9.37 -17.29
N THR A 104 -8.62 -8.83 -17.42
CA THR A 104 -7.56 -8.90 -16.41
C THR A 104 -8.04 -8.29 -15.09
N ALA A 105 -8.66 -7.10 -15.12
CA ALA A 105 -9.25 -6.48 -13.94
C ALA A 105 -10.36 -7.34 -13.30
N GLY A 106 -11.22 -7.98 -14.11
CA GLY A 106 -12.26 -8.88 -13.64
C GLY A 106 -11.72 -10.15 -12.97
N VAL A 107 -10.68 -10.75 -13.55
CA VAL A 107 -9.97 -11.89 -12.94
C VAL A 107 -9.28 -11.46 -11.63
N GLU A 108 -8.66 -10.29 -11.62
CA GLU A 108 -8.05 -9.70 -10.42
C GLU A 108 -9.08 -9.45 -9.30
N LEU A 109 -10.30 -9.03 -9.65
CA LEU A 109 -11.42 -8.95 -8.70
C LEU A 109 -11.76 -10.30 -8.09
N LEU A 110 -11.89 -11.32 -8.94
CA LEU A 110 -12.22 -12.68 -8.51
C LEU A 110 -11.13 -13.24 -7.58
N ILE A 111 -9.87 -12.98 -7.91
CA ILE A 111 -8.74 -13.37 -7.06
C ILE A 111 -8.78 -12.63 -5.73
N LEU A 112 -9.03 -11.32 -5.73
CA LEU A 112 -9.15 -10.53 -4.51
C LEU A 112 -10.25 -11.07 -3.59
N VAL A 113 -11.45 -11.31 -4.13
CA VAL A 113 -12.59 -11.86 -3.36
C VAL A 113 -12.22 -13.22 -2.78
N THR A 114 -11.60 -14.09 -3.58
CA THR A 114 -11.21 -15.44 -3.14
C THR A 114 -10.11 -15.38 -2.08
N ALA A 115 -9.10 -14.53 -2.26
CA ALA A 115 -8.01 -14.31 -1.31
C ALA A 115 -8.52 -13.73 0.00
N LEU A 116 -9.44 -12.75 -0.04
CA LEU A 116 -10.09 -12.19 1.14
C LEU A 116 -10.92 -13.25 1.87
N ARG A 117 -11.63 -14.13 1.15
CA ARG A 117 -12.36 -15.24 1.75
C ARG A 117 -11.42 -16.20 2.46
N VAL A 118 -10.32 -16.61 1.82
CA VAL A 118 -9.31 -17.49 2.42
C VAL A 118 -8.65 -16.84 3.63
N TRP A 119 -8.33 -15.55 3.55
CA TRP A 119 -7.75 -14.78 4.65
C TRP A 119 -8.71 -14.66 5.84
N ARG A 120 -10.00 -14.38 5.58
CA ARG A 120 -11.05 -14.37 6.61
C ARG A 120 -11.23 -15.75 7.24
N LEU A 121 -11.24 -16.84 6.45
CA LEU A 121 -11.32 -18.20 6.99
C LEU A 121 -10.10 -18.57 7.84
N GLY A 122 -8.91 -18.11 7.46
CA GLY A 122 -7.69 -18.28 8.26
C GLY A 122 -7.73 -17.50 9.59
N ASN A 123 -8.32 -16.32 9.59
CA ASN A 123 -8.43 -15.45 10.78
C ASN A 123 -9.68 -15.68 11.63
N ALA A 124 -10.67 -16.41 11.11
CA ALA A 124 -11.88 -16.82 11.84
C ALA A 124 -11.71 -18.17 12.57
N ALA A 125 -10.56 -18.83 12.41
CA ALA A 125 -10.22 -20.07 13.09
C ALA A 125 -9.50 -19.96 14.47
N PRO A 126 -9.59 -18.88 15.28
CA PRO A 126 -9.17 -18.93 16.68
C PRO A 126 -10.25 -19.49 17.63
N ASP A 127 -11.46 -19.81 17.14
CA ASP A 127 -12.63 -20.12 17.99
C ASP A 127 -13.16 -21.56 17.84
N VAL A 128 -12.37 -22.47 17.26
CA VAL A 128 -12.73 -23.89 17.22
C VAL A 128 -12.31 -24.59 18.53
N ASP A 129 -11.25 -24.10 19.18
CA ASP A 129 -10.81 -24.59 20.50
C ASP A 129 -11.79 -24.23 21.64
N SER A 130 -12.66 -23.23 21.44
CA SER A 130 -13.73 -22.86 22.39
C SER A 130 -15.01 -23.68 22.19
N LEU A 131 -15.21 -24.27 21.01
CA LEU A 131 -16.34 -25.18 20.73
C LEU A 131 -16.06 -26.62 21.16
N PHE A 132 -14.78 -27.01 21.34
CA PHE A 132 -14.38 -28.31 21.89
C PHE A 132 -14.04 -28.29 23.39
N SER A 133 -14.09 -27.13 24.06
CA SER A 133 -13.91 -27.02 25.51
C SER A 133 -15.20 -27.14 26.33
N LEU A 134 -16.33 -27.43 25.68
CA LEU A 134 -17.63 -27.61 26.34
C LEU A 134 -17.96 -29.05 26.78
N GLU A 135 -17.03 -29.99 26.64
CA GLU A 135 -17.19 -31.37 27.12
C GLU A 135 -16.11 -31.69 28.18
N GLY A 136 -16.23 -31.11 29.38
CA GLY A 136 -15.32 -31.44 30.47
C GLY A 136 -15.39 -30.54 31.70
N SER A 137 -16.31 -30.89 32.62
CA SER A 137 -16.39 -30.47 34.04
C SER A 137 -16.86 -29.05 34.38
N SER A 138 -18.12 -28.95 34.84
CA SER A 138 -18.60 -27.90 35.77
C SER A 138 -18.37 -28.35 37.23
N PRO A 139 -18.57 -27.50 38.25
CA PRO A 139 -17.88 -26.24 38.52
C PRO A 139 -17.33 -26.22 39.97
N THR A 140 -16.20 -25.56 40.22
CA THR A 140 -15.83 -25.19 41.60
C THR A 140 -15.91 -23.69 41.77
N SER A 141 -16.86 -23.28 42.61
CA SER A 141 -17.08 -21.94 43.13
C SER A 141 -15.77 -21.28 43.58
N GLY A 142 -15.38 -20.21 42.88
CA GLY A 142 -14.39 -19.24 43.32
C GLY A 142 -14.88 -17.86 42.91
N LYS A 143 -15.57 -17.18 43.82
CA LYS A 143 -16.06 -15.80 43.66
C LYS A 143 -14.86 -14.87 43.46
N PRO A 144 -14.75 -14.09 42.36
CA PRO A 144 -13.81 -12.97 42.32
C PRO A 144 -14.51 -11.76 42.91
N GLU A 145 -13.85 -11.19 43.91
CA GLU A 145 -14.08 -9.87 44.49
C GLU A 145 -14.23 -8.79 43.39
N PRO A 146 -15.13 -7.80 43.54
CA PRO A 146 -15.29 -6.76 42.52
C PRO A 146 -14.12 -5.79 42.65
N ASP A 147 -13.06 -6.02 41.91
CA ASP A 147 -11.95 -5.08 41.82
C ASP A 147 -12.41 -3.85 41.04
N THR A 148 -12.84 -2.84 41.80
CA THR A 148 -13.14 -1.49 41.35
C THR A 148 -11.82 -0.80 41.02
N ASP A 149 -11.21 -1.17 39.90
CA ASP A 149 -10.16 -0.35 39.29
C ASP A 149 -10.27 -0.41 37.76
N ARG A 150 -11.33 0.23 37.27
CA ARG A 150 -11.36 0.76 35.89
C ARG A 150 -10.32 1.87 35.77
N THR A 151 -9.04 1.51 35.77
CA THR A 151 -8.03 2.33 35.11
C THR A 151 -8.38 2.29 33.63
N ARG A 152 -9.08 3.34 33.17
CA ARG A 152 -9.26 3.66 31.75
C ARG A 152 -7.93 3.37 31.06
N ALA A 153 -7.90 2.34 30.21
CA ALA A 153 -6.78 2.04 29.35
C ALA A 153 -6.55 3.27 28.47
N ARG A 154 -5.66 4.15 28.94
CA ARG A 154 -5.25 5.34 28.21
C ARG A 154 -4.62 4.82 26.91
N PRO A 155 -5.03 5.31 25.72
CA PRO A 155 -4.47 4.83 24.47
C PRO A 155 -2.95 4.98 24.56
N ALA A 156 -2.24 3.86 24.54
CA ALA A 156 -0.78 3.86 24.57
C ALA A 156 -0.33 4.58 23.31
N GLY A 157 0.11 5.84 23.45
CA GLY A 157 0.67 6.61 22.36
C GLY A 157 1.87 5.89 21.75
N VAL A 158 2.20 6.24 20.51
CA VAL A 158 3.41 5.72 19.86
C VAL A 158 4.61 6.05 20.74
N ALA A 159 5.54 5.10 20.93
CA ALA A 159 6.76 5.34 21.69
C ALA A 159 7.47 6.61 21.18
N THR A 160 7.94 7.47 22.09
CA THR A 160 8.45 8.83 21.75
C THR A 160 9.45 8.83 20.60
N ARG A 161 10.35 7.83 20.54
CA ARG A 161 11.30 7.66 19.44
C ARG A 161 10.62 7.42 18.08
N ASN A 162 9.60 6.58 18.05
CA ASN A 162 8.83 6.26 16.85
C ASN A 162 7.94 7.43 16.41
N ALA A 163 7.43 8.20 17.36
CA ALA A 163 6.72 9.46 17.10
C ALA A 163 7.61 10.49 16.40
N TRP A 164 8.85 10.67 16.89
CA TRP A 164 9.85 11.53 16.25
C TRP A 164 10.23 11.05 14.86
N LEU A 165 10.33 9.74 14.63
CA LEU A 165 10.62 9.18 13.32
C LEU A 165 9.46 9.41 12.33
N ILE A 166 8.21 9.11 12.72
CA ILE A 166 7.04 9.38 11.87
C ILE A 166 6.95 10.88 11.55
N GLY A 167 7.04 11.73 12.57
CA GLY A 167 6.95 13.18 12.40
C GLY A 167 8.09 13.74 11.55
N GLY A 168 9.33 13.37 11.84
CA GLY A 168 10.52 13.87 11.15
C GLY A 168 10.58 13.45 9.67
N VAL A 169 10.29 12.19 9.36
CA VAL A 169 10.29 11.72 7.97
C VAL A 169 9.10 12.29 7.19
N THR A 170 7.94 12.48 7.83
CA THR A 170 6.79 13.12 7.17
C THR A 170 7.03 14.62 6.94
N LEU A 171 7.75 15.29 7.85
CA LEU A 171 8.17 16.67 7.66
C LEU A 171 9.14 16.80 6.48
N ALA A 172 10.11 15.90 6.36
CA ALA A 172 11.02 15.88 5.21
C ALA A 172 10.26 15.66 3.88
N LEU A 173 9.27 14.76 3.86
CA LEU A 173 8.38 14.59 2.71
C LEU A 173 7.63 15.90 2.39
N ALA A 174 7.03 16.55 3.38
CA ALA A 174 6.30 17.80 3.18
C ALA A 174 7.21 18.91 2.61
N LEU A 175 8.46 19.01 3.09
CA LEU A 175 9.43 19.95 2.56
C LEU A 175 9.79 19.65 1.09
N ALA A 176 9.94 18.38 0.72
CA ALA A 176 10.18 17.99 -0.67
C ALA A 176 9.01 18.39 -1.59
N LEU A 177 7.77 18.15 -1.16
CA LEU A 177 6.56 18.54 -1.91
C LEU A 177 6.43 20.07 -2.05
N VAL A 178 6.78 20.82 -1.00
CA VAL A 178 6.78 22.28 -1.05
C VAL A 178 7.88 22.78 -2.00
N ALA A 179 9.09 22.23 -1.90
CA ALA A 179 10.20 22.61 -2.78
C ALA A 179 9.88 22.37 -4.26
N ASP A 180 9.19 21.26 -4.56
CA ASP A 180 8.68 20.93 -5.88
C ASP A 180 7.68 21.97 -6.42
N GLY A 181 6.65 22.31 -5.63
CA GLY A 181 5.69 23.36 -6.03
C GLY A 181 6.33 24.74 -6.20
N LEU A 182 7.30 25.07 -5.34
CA LEU A 182 8.04 26.34 -5.42
C LEU A 182 8.89 26.38 -6.69
N TYR A 183 9.60 25.30 -6.99
CA TYR A 183 10.47 25.19 -8.16
C TYR A 183 9.67 25.31 -9.46
N GLU A 184 8.50 24.67 -9.53
CA GLU A 184 7.63 24.76 -10.69
C GLU A 184 6.93 26.14 -10.84
N GLY A 185 7.12 27.06 -9.89
CA GLY A 185 6.62 28.42 -9.96
C GLY A 185 5.19 28.61 -9.44
N TYR A 186 4.66 27.65 -8.69
CA TYR A 186 3.36 27.78 -8.02
C TYR A 186 3.51 28.58 -6.72
N VAL A 187 3.88 29.84 -6.83
CA VAL A 187 4.00 30.80 -5.72
C VAL A 187 2.96 31.90 -5.84
N PRO A 188 2.62 32.62 -4.76
CA PRO A 188 1.83 33.84 -4.86
C PRO A 188 2.47 34.81 -5.87
N GLY A 189 1.73 35.20 -6.91
CA GLY A 189 2.24 36.03 -8.01
C GLY A 189 2.99 35.28 -9.11
N GLY A 190 3.09 33.95 -9.03
CA GLY A 190 3.65 33.06 -10.06
C GLY A 190 2.58 32.48 -10.99
N LYS A 191 2.69 31.19 -11.32
CA LYS A 191 1.71 30.48 -12.17
C LYS A 191 0.30 30.55 -11.56
N ALA A 192 -0.72 30.54 -12.42
CA ALA A 192 -2.11 30.50 -11.99
C ALA A 192 -2.45 29.16 -11.31
N TRP A 193 -3.14 29.21 -10.17
CA TRP A 193 -3.57 28.02 -9.44
C TRP A 193 -4.96 27.64 -9.94
N THR A 194 -5.04 26.61 -10.78
CA THR A 194 -6.29 26.17 -11.39
C THR A 194 -6.48 24.67 -11.20
N THR A 195 -7.64 24.15 -11.58
CA THR A 195 -7.93 22.70 -11.58
C THR A 195 -7.71 22.04 -12.94
N SER A 196 -7.28 22.80 -13.95
CA SER A 196 -6.86 22.26 -15.24
C SER A 196 -5.51 21.56 -15.13
N SER A 197 -5.25 20.59 -16.00
CA SER A 197 -3.99 19.80 -16.02
C SER A 197 -2.74 20.67 -15.92
N ASP A 198 -2.74 21.82 -16.60
CA ASP A 198 -1.56 22.66 -16.75
C ASP A 198 -1.36 23.64 -15.59
N GLY A 199 -2.34 23.76 -14.68
CA GLY A 199 -2.32 24.67 -13.55
C GLY A 199 -2.59 24.02 -12.21
N SER A 200 -2.65 22.67 -12.15
CA SER A 200 -2.95 21.91 -10.94
C SER A 200 -1.74 21.63 -10.05
N GLY A 201 -0.53 22.04 -10.42
CA GLY A 201 0.69 21.71 -9.67
C GLY A 201 0.74 22.29 -8.24
N TRP A 202 -0.10 23.27 -7.90
CA TRP A 202 -0.27 23.74 -6.52
C TRP A 202 -0.82 22.65 -5.56
N ILE A 203 -1.39 21.55 -6.09
CA ILE A 203 -1.95 20.46 -5.28
C ILE A 203 -0.91 19.79 -4.37
N VAL A 204 0.38 19.91 -4.70
CA VAL A 204 1.49 19.40 -3.89
C VAL A 204 1.51 20.01 -2.49
N TYR A 205 1.09 21.27 -2.34
CA TYR A 205 0.93 21.93 -1.04
C TYR A 205 -0.22 21.35 -0.22
N VAL A 206 -1.32 20.96 -0.89
CA VAL A 206 -2.45 20.28 -0.26
C VAL A 206 -2.01 18.91 0.23
N PHE A 207 -1.27 18.15 -0.58
CA PHE A 207 -0.72 16.87 -0.16
C PHE A 207 0.24 17.00 1.03
N ALA A 208 1.10 18.01 1.03
CA ALA A 208 1.99 18.31 2.16
C ALA A 208 1.18 18.59 3.44
N ALA A 209 0.16 19.46 3.37
CA ALA A 209 -0.69 19.79 4.50
C ALA A 209 -1.47 18.58 5.02
N VAL A 210 -2.05 17.78 4.13
CA VAL A 210 -2.79 16.56 4.48
C VAL A 210 -1.86 15.53 5.12
N ALA A 211 -0.68 15.30 4.56
CA ALA A 211 0.30 14.36 5.13
C ALA A 211 0.71 14.77 6.55
N LEU A 212 1.00 16.05 6.79
CA LEU A 212 1.32 16.58 8.11
C LEU A 212 0.14 16.47 9.09
N ALA A 213 -1.07 16.80 8.65
CA ALA A 213 -2.27 16.70 9.48
C ALA A 213 -2.53 15.24 9.89
N VAL A 214 -2.42 14.29 8.96
CA VAL A 214 -2.60 12.86 9.26
C VAL A 214 -1.47 12.34 10.13
N ALA A 215 -0.22 12.74 9.88
CA ALA A 215 0.92 12.36 10.71
C ALA A 215 0.81 12.89 12.14
N SER A 216 0.30 14.11 12.33
CA SER A 216 0.05 14.65 13.67
C SER A 216 -0.88 13.72 14.46
N ARG A 217 -1.94 13.19 13.82
CA ARG A 217 -2.87 12.24 14.46
C ARG A 217 -2.26 10.85 14.62
N ALA A 218 -1.42 10.43 13.67
CA ALA A 218 -0.73 9.14 13.70
C ALA A 218 0.27 9.06 14.86
N VAL A 219 0.98 10.15 15.16
CA VAL A 219 1.90 10.27 16.30
C VAL A 219 1.19 10.04 17.65
N HIS A 220 -0.07 10.44 17.76
CA HIS A 220 -0.89 10.22 18.95
C HIS A 220 -1.47 8.78 19.03
N GLY A 221 -1.08 7.87 18.13
CA GLY A 221 -1.46 6.44 18.19
C GLY A 221 -2.80 6.09 17.57
N ALA A 222 -3.42 7.00 16.80
CA ALA A 222 -4.68 6.69 16.11
C ALA A 222 -4.43 5.64 15.01
N ARG A 223 -4.92 4.41 15.21
CA ARG A 223 -4.76 3.28 14.26
C ARG A 223 -5.23 3.61 12.86
N LEU A 224 -6.34 4.34 12.74
CA LEU A 224 -6.86 4.80 11.45
C LEU A 224 -5.90 5.79 10.79
N ALA A 225 -5.31 6.72 11.54
CA ALA A 225 -4.37 7.70 11.03
C ALA A 225 -3.05 7.04 10.59
N LEU A 226 -2.54 6.05 11.33
CA LEU A 226 -1.37 5.26 10.92
C LEU A 226 -1.63 4.53 9.60
N ARG A 227 -2.79 3.91 9.43
CA ARG A 227 -3.18 3.24 8.17
C ARG A 227 -3.37 4.23 7.02
N ALA A 228 -4.03 5.36 7.29
CA ALA A 228 -4.23 6.42 6.31
C ALA A 228 -2.88 7.02 5.87
N LEU A 229 -1.94 7.22 6.80
CA LEU A 229 -0.61 7.73 6.49
C LEU A 229 0.17 6.76 5.59
N ILE A 230 0.06 5.45 5.81
CA ILE A 230 0.62 4.45 4.88
C ILE A 230 -0.02 4.59 3.50
N GLY A 231 -1.36 4.68 3.43
CA GLY A 231 -2.08 4.83 2.15
C GLY A 231 -1.63 6.07 1.38
N ILE A 232 -1.62 7.23 2.03
CA ILE A 232 -1.19 8.51 1.45
C ILE A 232 0.27 8.41 0.98
N ALA A 233 1.16 7.86 1.81
CA ALA A 233 2.56 7.72 1.48
C ALA A 233 2.79 6.77 0.29
N LEU A 234 2.03 5.69 0.17
CA LEU A 234 2.14 4.80 -1.00
C LEU A 234 1.61 5.45 -2.29
N VAL A 235 0.52 6.22 -2.20
CA VAL A 235 0.02 7.00 -3.35
C VAL A 235 1.07 8.02 -3.80
N LEU A 236 1.64 8.78 -2.87
CA LEU A 236 2.70 9.74 -3.18
C LEU A 236 3.97 9.07 -3.71
N PHE A 237 4.33 7.89 -3.20
CA PHE A 237 5.46 7.14 -3.73
C PHE A 237 5.27 6.77 -5.19
N ILE A 238 4.08 6.26 -5.55
CA ILE A 238 3.75 5.90 -6.92
C ILE A 238 3.74 7.16 -7.78
N GLU A 239 2.97 8.18 -7.40
CA GLU A 239 2.88 9.44 -8.14
C GLU A 239 4.28 10.02 -8.39
N ARG A 240 5.09 10.19 -7.35
CA ARG A 240 6.43 10.78 -7.50
C ARG A 240 7.42 9.92 -8.26
N SER A 241 7.27 8.60 -8.22
CA SER A 241 8.13 7.68 -8.97
C SER A 241 7.78 7.63 -10.45
N PHE A 242 6.52 7.90 -10.83
CA PHE A 242 6.05 7.74 -12.21
C PHE A 242 5.77 9.05 -12.95
N THR A 243 5.48 10.15 -12.23
CA THR A 243 5.22 11.48 -12.82
C THR A 243 6.33 11.94 -13.76
N PRO A 244 7.63 11.86 -13.40
CA PRO A 244 8.70 12.31 -14.31
C PRO A 244 8.76 11.51 -15.61
N PHE A 245 8.51 10.21 -15.55
CA PHE A 245 8.49 9.36 -16.74
C PHE A 245 7.26 9.64 -17.61
N SER A 246 6.10 9.88 -16.98
CA SER A 246 4.85 10.18 -17.69
C SER A 246 4.90 11.53 -18.41
N MET A 247 5.52 12.54 -17.78
CA MET A 247 5.66 13.89 -18.30
C MET A 247 6.89 14.07 -19.19
N ARG A 248 7.73 13.02 -19.33
CA ARG A 248 9.04 13.08 -20.00
C ARG A 248 9.90 14.21 -19.46
N GLU A 249 9.88 14.38 -18.15
CA GLU A 249 10.62 15.43 -17.45
C GLU A 249 12.12 15.21 -17.64
N GLN A 250 12.82 16.25 -18.08
CA GLN A 250 14.26 16.22 -18.33
C GLN A 250 15.02 17.20 -17.44
N ASP A 251 14.32 18.06 -16.71
CA ASP A 251 14.95 18.95 -15.76
C ASP A 251 15.54 18.11 -14.60
N PRO A 252 16.88 18.14 -14.41
CA PRO A 252 17.55 17.36 -13.39
C PRO A 252 17.10 17.75 -11.97
N ILE A 253 16.67 18.99 -11.75
CA ILE A 253 16.21 19.46 -10.44
C ILE A 253 14.82 18.89 -10.16
N VAL A 254 13.91 18.90 -11.14
CA VAL A 254 12.57 18.30 -10.99
C VAL A 254 12.68 16.79 -10.77
N LEU A 255 13.56 16.11 -11.52
CA LEU A 255 13.85 14.69 -11.34
C LEU A 255 14.39 14.38 -9.93
N ALA A 256 15.30 15.20 -9.42
CA ALA A 256 15.84 15.05 -8.08
C ALA A 256 14.75 15.26 -7.00
N LEU A 257 13.89 16.28 -7.15
CA LEU A 257 12.79 16.56 -6.22
C LEU A 257 11.77 15.42 -6.21
N HIS A 258 11.42 14.87 -7.38
CA HIS A 258 10.56 13.70 -7.48
C HIS A 258 11.19 12.45 -6.85
N ALA A 259 12.48 12.19 -7.09
CA ALA A 259 13.18 11.07 -6.46
C ALA A 259 13.21 11.22 -4.93
N VAL A 260 13.53 12.40 -4.41
CA VAL A 260 13.50 12.69 -2.97
C VAL A 260 12.09 12.51 -2.40
N GLY A 261 11.06 13.02 -3.08
CA GLY A 261 9.66 12.83 -2.70
C GLY A 261 9.24 11.37 -2.65
N ALA A 262 9.66 10.57 -3.63
CA ALA A 262 9.41 9.12 -3.66
C ALA A 262 10.11 8.40 -2.50
N PHE A 263 11.41 8.62 -2.30
CA PHE A 263 12.13 7.96 -1.20
C PHE A 263 11.60 8.38 0.17
N ALA A 264 11.28 9.66 0.37
CA ALA A 264 10.69 10.14 1.60
C ALA A 264 9.31 9.51 1.85
N SER A 265 8.48 9.40 0.80
CA SER A 265 7.17 8.74 0.86
C SER A 265 7.30 7.26 1.24
N LEU A 266 8.23 6.53 0.61
CA LEU A 266 8.50 5.13 0.95
C LEU A 266 8.98 5.00 2.41
N ALA A 267 9.86 5.90 2.85
CA ALA A 267 10.34 5.91 4.23
C ALA A 267 9.20 6.16 5.23
N VAL A 268 8.28 7.10 4.95
CA VAL A 268 7.06 7.31 5.77
C VAL A 268 6.25 6.02 5.85
N ALA A 269 6.01 5.34 4.73
CA ALA A 269 5.24 4.10 4.71
C ALA A 269 5.91 2.99 5.55
N LEU A 270 7.23 2.81 5.40
CA LEU A 270 8.00 1.79 6.11
C LEU A 270 8.07 2.05 7.62
N VAL A 271 8.35 3.29 8.01
CA VAL A 271 8.39 3.70 9.43
C VAL A 271 7.00 3.55 10.06
N THR A 272 5.95 3.98 9.36
CA THR A 272 4.59 3.85 9.90
C THR A 272 4.18 2.38 10.01
N ALA A 273 4.53 1.54 9.03
CA ALA A 273 4.27 0.11 9.07
C ALA A 273 5.09 -0.62 10.15
N SER A 274 6.30 -0.16 10.48
CA SER A 274 7.09 -0.72 11.58
C SER A 274 6.47 -0.39 12.94
N VAL A 275 5.89 0.81 13.09
CA VAL A 275 5.16 1.21 14.30
C VAL A 275 3.88 0.39 14.51
N ILE A 276 3.13 0.12 13.44
CA ILE A 276 1.97 -0.78 13.51
C ILE A 276 2.37 -2.19 13.92
N ARG A 277 3.52 -2.69 13.42
CA ARG A 277 4.04 -4.04 13.69
C ARG A 277 4.68 -4.18 15.08
N GLY A 278 5.28 -3.12 15.61
CA GLY A 278 6.04 -3.16 16.86
C GLY A 278 5.20 -3.36 18.13
N GLY A 279 3.88 -3.15 18.06
CA GLY A 279 3.00 -3.22 19.23
C GLY A 279 3.36 -2.20 20.34
N PRO A 280 2.58 -2.12 21.43
CA PRO A 280 2.97 -1.35 22.61
C PRO A 280 4.28 -1.91 23.14
N ALA A 281 5.27 -1.05 23.40
CA ALA A 281 6.52 -1.47 24.01
C ALA A 281 6.23 -2.30 25.28
N PRO A 282 6.92 -3.43 25.51
CA PRO A 282 6.79 -4.16 26.77
C PRO A 282 7.07 -3.18 27.89
N ARG A 283 6.09 -2.96 28.76
CA ARG A 283 6.29 -2.25 30.02
C ARG A 283 7.44 -2.99 30.69
N ARG A 284 8.63 -2.40 30.78
CA ARG A 284 9.71 -2.96 31.58
C ARG A 284 9.10 -3.21 32.95
N ALA A 285 8.93 -4.48 33.32
CA ALA A 285 8.62 -4.84 34.68
C ALA A 285 9.75 -4.21 35.51
N SER A 286 9.41 -3.18 36.28
CA SER A 286 10.29 -2.67 37.30
C SER A 286 10.56 -3.84 38.24
N VAL A 287 11.73 -4.46 38.13
CA VAL A 287 12.21 -5.43 39.09
C VAL A 287 12.21 -4.72 40.44
N PRO A 288 11.42 -5.17 41.44
CA PRO A 288 11.53 -4.62 42.78
C PRO A 288 12.96 -4.89 43.26
N LYS A 289 13.66 -3.82 43.66
CA LYS A 289 14.91 -3.96 44.40
C LYS A 289 14.66 -4.84 45.62
N LEU A 290 15.21 -6.04 45.61
CA LEU A 290 15.49 -6.82 46.81
C LEU A 290 16.81 -6.28 47.39
N GLU A 291 16.70 -5.17 48.13
CA GLU A 291 17.69 -4.63 49.07
C GLU A 291 16.85 -4.27 50.31
N ALA A 292 17.08 -4.69 51.54
CA ALA A 292 17.97 -5.64 52.18
C ALA A 292 17.28 -6.05 53.50
N ALA A 293 17.53 -7.27 53.97
CA ALA A 293 17.37 -7.66 55.38
C ALA A 293 18.71 -7.44 56.10
#